data_AF-A0A2H5WBY6-F1
#
_entry.id   AF-A0A2H5WBY6-F1
#
_cell.length_a   1.000
_cell.length_b   1.000
_cell.length_c   1.000
_cell.angle_alpha   90.00
_cell.angle_beta   90.00
_cell.angle_gamma   90.00
#
_symmetry.space_group_name_H-M   'P 1'
#
loop_
_entity.id
_entity.type
_entity.pdbx_description
1 polymer ?
#
loop_
_entity_poly.entity_id
_entity_poly.type
_entity_poly.pdbx_seq_one_letter_code
_entity_poly.pdbx_strand_id
1 'polypeptide(L)'
;MALRVGSDDLKWAVIAINVQRQVGGNLAEVLDIVGNTVRERGYLRRLVRVLSAEGRLSIAILCSLPPLLLLYQAIINPEYVRLLFTHPLGILMVIGAVIMMGIGVFWMTRIVRIDV
;
A
#
# COMPACT_ATOMS: atom_id res chain seq x y z
N MET A 1 47.04 -11.46 26.11
CA MET A 1 47.83 -12.68 25.84
C MET A 1 47.56 -13.30 24.46
N ALA A 2 46.33 -13.20 23.90
CA ALA A 2 46.00 -13.73 22.56
C ALA A 2 46.67 -13.02 21.35
N LEU A 3 47.15 -11.78 21.51
CA LEU A 3 47.88 -11.05 20.46
C LEU A 3 49.32 -11.57 20.20
N ARG A 4 49.83 -12.53 21.01
CA ARG A 4 51.18 -13.07 20.85
C ARG A 4 51.27 -14.32 19.95
N VAL A 5 50.14 -14.92 19.58
CA VAL A 5 50.10 -16.21 18.85
C VAL A 5 49.76 -16.02 17.36
N GLY A 6 49.36 -14.82 16.93
CA GLY A 6 49.18 -14.50 15.49
C GLY A 6 48.15 -15.36 14.76
N SER A 7 47.22 -16.00 15.49
CA SER A 7 46.14 -16.80 14.93
C SER A 7 44.82 -16.06 15.13
N ASP A 8 44.19 -15.68 14.02
CA ASP A 8 42.88 -15.03 14.01
C ASP A 8 41.79 -15.91 14.63
N ASP A 9 41.94 -17.24 14.57
CA ASP A 9 40.99 -18.21 15.14
C ASP A 9 40.89 -18.09 16.66
N LEU A 10 42.01 -17.82 17.34
CA LEU A 10 42.02 -17.62 18.79
C LEU A 10 41.34 -16.29 19.17
N LYS A 11 41.39 -15.29 18.29
CA LYS A 11 40.71 -14.00 18.46
C LYS A 11 39.19 -14.16 18.26
N TRP A 12 38.77 -14.93 17.26
CA TRP A 12 37.36 -15.28 17.04
C TRP A 12 36.77 -16.12 18.18
N ALA A 13 37.51 -17.08 18.71
CA ALA A 13 37.08 -17.88 19.87
C ALA A 13 36.88 -17.01 21.13
N VAL A 14 37.77 -16.04 21.38
CA VAL A 14 37.64 -15.10 22.51
C VAL A 14 36.46 -14.14 22.33
N ILE A 15 36.17 -13.71 21.10
CA ILE A 15 34.99 -12.89 20.79
C ILE A 15 33.71 -13.70 21.00
N ALA A 16 33.64 -14.94 20.49
CA ALA A 16 32.50 -15.84 20.68
C ALA A 16 32.25 -16.13 22.17
N ILE A 17 33.30 -16.39 22.96
CA ILE A 17 33.20 -16.62 24.41
C ILE A 17 32.76 -15.34 25.16
N ASN A 18 33.23 -14.16 24.74
CA ASN A 18 32.81 -12.89 25.35
C ASN A 18 31.39 -12.49 24.98
N VAL A 19 30.95 -12.74 23.74
CA VAL A 19 29.55 -12.61 23.30
C VAL A 19 28.69 -13.58 24.10
N GLN A 20 29.10 -14.85 24.20
CA GLN A 20 28.36 -15.85 24.95
C GLN A 20 28.31 -15.56 26.47
N ARG A 21 29.34 -14.90 27.04
CA ARG A 21 29.32 -14.38 28.41
C ARG A 21 28.50 -13.10 28.59
N GLN A 22 28.44 -12.23 27.58
CA GLN A 22 27.58 -11.04 27.61
C GLN A 22 26.09 -11.42 27.54
N VAL A 23 25.78 -12.61 27.03
CA VAL A 23 24.40 -13.09 26.93
C VAL A 23 24.00 -14.13 27.99
N GLY A 24 24.62 -14.11 29.16
CA GLY A 24 24.25 -14.95 30.32
C GLY A 24 22.81 -14.80 30.83
N GLY A 25 21.99 -13.94 30.22
CA GLY A 25 20.54 -13.87 30.30
C GLY A 25 20.07 -13.00 29.13
N ASN A 26 18.95 -13.33 28.49
CA ASN A 26 18.30 -12.55 27.42
C ASN A 26 18.60 -12.76 25.94
N LEU A 27 19.39 -13.74 25.47
CA LEU A 27 19.27 -14.13 24.04
C LEU A 27 17.86 -14.63 23.74
N ALA A 28 17.27 -15.40 24.68
CA ALA A 28 15.90 -15.87 24.57
C ALA A 28 14.90 -14.70 24.49
N GLU A 29 15.02 -13.67 25.35
CA GLU A 29 14.14 -12.50 25.31
C GLU A 29 14.34 -11.65 24.06
N VAL A 30 15.59 -11.43 23.62
CA VAL A 30 15.87 -10.71 22.36
C VAL A 30 15.34 -11.48 21.15
N LEU A 31 15.52 -12.81 21.11
CA LEU A 31 14.96 -13.67 20.06
C LEU A 31 13.42 -13.68 20.09
N ASP A 32 12.79 -13.63 21.27
CA ASP A 32 11.35 -13.51 21.42
C ASP A 32 10.83 -12.15 20.94
N ILE A 33 11.52 -11.05 21.25
CA ILE A 33 11.18 -9.70 20.76
C ILE A 33 11.28 -9.64 19.24
N VAL A 34 12.37 -10.16 18.66
CA VAL A 34 12.56 -10.21 17.21
C VAL A 34 11.51 -11.12 16.56
N GLY A 35 11.23 -12.29 17.16
CA GLY A 35 10.20 -13.22 16.71
C GLY A 35 8.81 -12.58 16.70
N ASN A 36 8.45 -11.85 17.75
CA ASN A 36 7.20 -11.10 17.84
C ASN A 36 7.14 -9.98 16.79
N THR A 37 8.21 -9.20 16.64
CA THR A 37 8.31 -8.12 15.64
C THR A 37 8.14 -8.66 14.22
N VAL A 38 8.74 -9.82 13.90
CA VAL A 38 8.61 -10.44 12.57
C VAL A 38 7.17 -10.90 12.32
N ARG A 39 6.52 -11.53 13.31
CA ARG A 39 5.11 -11.93 13.20
C ARG A 39 4.20 -10.72 13.03
N GLU A 40 4.44 -9.65 13.78
CA GLU A 40 3.67 -8.41 13.74
C GLU A 40 3.81 -7.70 12.38
N ARG A 41 5.03 -7.62 11.83
CA ARG A 41 5.25 -7.14 10.45
C ARG A 41 4.56 -8.03 9.41
N GLY A 42 4.47 -9.33 9.64
CA GLY A 42 3.74 -10.26 8.77
C GLY A 42 2.22 -10.07 8.85
N TYR A 43 1.70 -9.74 10.03
CA TYR A 43 0.30 -9.37 10.22
C TYR A 43 -0.02 -8.04 9.53
N LEU A 44 0.79 -6.99 9.77
CA LEU A 44 0.62 -5.68 9.14
C LEU A 44 0.67 -5.77 7.61
N ARG A 45 1.60 -6.54 7.03
CA ARG A 45 1.65 -6.75 5.57
C ARG A 45 0.40 -7.43 5.02
N ARG A 46 -0.17 -8.38 5.76
CA ARG A 46 -1.44 -9.02 5.38
C ARG A 46 -2.61 -8.04 5.49
N LEU A 47 -2.67 -7.26 6.56
CA LEU A 47 -3.69 -6.24 6.77
C LEU A 47 -3.65 -5.17 5.67
N VAL A 48 -2.47 -4.63 5.35
CA VAL A 48 -2.29 -3.66 4.27
C VAL A 48 -2.72 -4.27 2.93
N ARG A 49 -2.35 -5.53 2.64
CA ARG A 49 -2.79 -6.19 1.39
C ARG A 49 -4.32 -6.30 1.29
N VAL A 50 -5.00 -6.61 2.39
CA VAL A 50 -6.47 -6.70 2.44
C VAL A 50 -7.09 -5.31 2.28
N LEU A 51 -6.62 -4.31 3.02
CA LEU A 51 -7.13 -2.95 2.98
C LEU A 51 -6.92 -2.29 1.61
N SER A 52 -5.77 -2.53 0.97
CA SER A 52 -5.50 -2.09 -0.40
C SER A 52 -6.37 -2.82 -1.44
N ALA A 53 -6.80 -4.06 -1.19
CA ALA A 53 -7.74 -4.75 -2.06
C ALA A 53 -9.15 -4.13 -1.97
N GLU A 54 -9.61 -3.82 -0.76
CA GLU A 54 -10.87 -3.11 -0.54
C GLU A 54 -10.85 -1.71 -1.17
N GLY A 55 -9.76 -0.95 -0.98
CA GLY A 55 -9.57 0.36 -1.60
C GLY A 55 -9.63 0.31 -3.13
N ARG A 56 -8.99 -0.69 -3.76
CA ARG A 56 -9.06 -0.86 -5.22
C ARG A 56 -10.47 -1.16 -5.72
N LEU A 57 -11.22 -2.00 -4.99
CA LEU A 57 -12.61 -2.32 -5.33
C LEU A 57 -13.52 -1.09 -5.21
N SER A 58 -13.38 -0.33 -4.12
CA SER A 58 -14.14 0.91 -3.91
C SER A 58 -13.87 1.93 -5.01
N ILE A 59 -12.62 2.07 -5.46
CA ILE A 59 -12.28 2.94 -6.61
C ILE A 59 -12.96 2.44 -7.88
N ALA A 60 -12.93 1.13 -8.17
CA ALA A 60 -13.53 0.56 -9.36
C ALA A 60 -15.06 0.79 -9.40
N ILE A 61 -15.74 0.63 -8.26
CA ILE A 61 -17.19 0.88 -8.15
C ILE A 61 -17.49 2.37 -8.32
N LEU A 62 -16.80 3.24 -7.58
CA LEU A 62 -17.06 4.68 -7.62
C LEU A 62 -16.76 5.28 -9.01
N CYS A 63 -15.71 4.81 -9.68
CA CYS A 63 -15.36 5.25 -11.03
C CYS A 63 -16.29 4.68 -12.11
N SER A 64 -16.94 3.54 -11.87
CA SER A 64 -17.89 2.98 -12.84
C SER A 64 -19.26 3.66 -12.77
N LEU A 65 -19.68 4.19 -11.62
CA LEU A 65 -21.00 4.80 -11.42
C LEU A 65 -21.35 5.91 -12.43
N PRO A 66 -20.56 6.98 -12.60
CA PRO A 66 -20.91 8.07 -13.53
C PRO A 66 -21.10 7.63 -14.99
N PRO A 67 -20.21 6.83 -15.62
CA PRO A 67 -20.44 6.34 -16.97
C PRO A 67 -21.62 5.37 -17.05
N LEU A 68 -21.88 4.57 -16.01
CA LEU A 68 -23.05 3.68 -15.97
C LEU A 68 -24.36 4.47 -15.94
N LEU A 69 -24.42 5.53 -15.13
CA LEU A 69 -25.58 6.43 -15.08
C LEU A 69 -25.78 7.19 -16.39
N LEU A 70 -24.69 7.61 -17.03
CA LEU A 70 -24.75 8.28 -18.34
C LEU A 70 -25.30 7.33 -19.41
N LEU A 71 -24.81 6.08 -19.45
CA LEU A 71 -25.31 5.05 -20.36
C LEU A 71 -26.78 4.72 -20.08
N TYR A 72 -27.15 4.58 -18.81
CA TYR A 72 -28.53 4.36 -18.39
C TYR A 72 -29.45 5.49 -18.85
N GLN A 73 -29.05 6.75 -18.64
CA GLN A 73 -29.81 7.90 -19.12
C GLN A 73 -29.86 7.99 -20.64
N ALA A 74 -28.84 7.53 -21.36
CA ALA A 74 -28.86 7.47 -22.82
C ALA A 74 -29.95 6.52 -23.36
N ILE A 75 -30.26 5.45 -22.61
CA ILE A 75 -31.29 4.47 -23.01
C ILE A 75 -32.69 4.97 -22.65
N ILE A 76 -32.89 5.53 -21.45
CA ILE A 76 -34.22 5.94 -20.98
C ILE A 76 -34.62 7.32 -21.50
N ASN A 77 -33.71 8.30 -21.46
CA ASN A 77 -33.97 9.69 -21.80
C ASN A 77 -32.92 10.21 -22.80
N PRO A 78 -32.95 9.76 -24.06
CA PRO A 78 -31.99 10.16 -25.08
C PRO A 78 -31.98 11.67 -25.33
N GLU A 79 -33.12 12.36 -25.19
CA GLU A 79 -33.22 13.82 -25.29
C GLU A 79 -32.34 14.54 -24.24
N TYR A 80 -32.24 14.02 -23.01
CA TYR A 80 -31.43 14.60 -21.94
C TYR A 80 -29.93 14.52 -22.25
N VAL A 81 -29.47 13.35 -22.72
CA VAL A 81 -28.08 13.14 -23.13
C VAL A 81 -27.75 13.97 -24.37
N ARG A 82 -28.70 14.12 -25.29
CA ARG A 82 -28.53 14.92 -26.50
C ARG A 82 -28.34 16.40 -26.17
N LEU A 83 -29.08 16.93 -25.19
CA LEU A 83 -28.91 18.31 -24.69
C LEU A 83 -27.49 18.57 -24.15
N LEU A 84 -26.88 17.55 -23.55
CA LEU A 84 -25.51 17.58 -23.03
C LEU A 84 -24.47 17.77 -24.14
N PHE A 85 -24.73 17.26 -25.35
CA PHE A 85 -23.83 17.36 -26.50
C PHE A 85 -24.20 18.47 -27.49
N THR A 86 -25.43 18.98 -27.46
CA THR A 86 -25.87 20.05 -28.39
C THR A 86 -25.68 21.45 -27.82
N HIS A 87 -25.81 21.63 -26.50
CA HIS A 87 -25.56 22.94 -25.87
C HIS A 87 -24.10 23.13 -25.48
N PRO A 88 -23.49 24.31 -25.76
CA PRO A 88 -22.10 24.59 -25.40
C PRO A 88 -21.85 24.52 -23.88
N LEU A 89 -22.85 24.86 -23.06
CA LEU A 89 -22.79 24.69 -21.61
C LEU A 89 -22.74 23.21 -21.18
N GLY A 90 -23.49 22.34 -21.86
CA GLY A 90 -23.48 20.89 -21.58
C GLY A 90 -22.11 20.27 -21.85
N ILE A 91 -21.49 20.63 -22.97
CA ILE A 91 -20.14 20.19 -23.33
C ILE A 91 -19.12 20.64 -22.27
N LEU A 92 -19.19 21.90 -21.82
CA LEU A 92 -18.31 22.43 -20.78
C LEU A 92 -18.45 21.64 -19.47
N MET A 93 -19.68 21.33 -19.06
CA MET A 93 -19.95 20.54 -17.84
C MET A 93 -19.41 19.11 -17.94
N VAL A 94 -19.54 18.46 -19.11
CA VAL A 94 -18.98 17.12 -19.35
C VAL A 94 -17.46 17.14 -19.28
N ILE A 95 -16.82 18.12 -19.94
CA ILE A 95 -15.36 18.28 -19.89
C ILE A 95 -14.90 18.49 -18.44
N GLY A 96 -15.59 19.36 -17.69
CA GLY A 96 -15.31 19.58 -16.28
C GLY A 96 -15.47 18.31 -15.44
N ALA A 97 -16.54 17.55 -15.66
CA ALA A 97 -16.79 16.28 -14.98
C ALA A 97 -15.68 15.25 -15.28
N VAL A 98 -15.26 15.11 -16.54
CA VAL A 98 -14.18 14.19 -16.94
C VAL A 98 -12.85 14.59 -16.31
N ILE A 99 -12.51 15.87 -16.29
CA ILE A 99 -11.28 16.37 -15.65
C ILE A 99 -11.31 16.08 -14.14
N MET A 100 -12.41 16.44 -13.47
CA MET A 100 -12.57 16.23 -12.03
C MET A 100 -12.55 14.76 -11.65
N MET A 101 -13.17 13.90 -12.49
CA MET A 101 -13.11 12.45 -12.35
C MET A 101 -11.69 11.93 -12.51
N GLY A 102 -10.96 12.39 -13.53
CA GLY A 102 -9.55 12.03 -13.76
C GLY A 102 -8.66 12.41 -12.58
N ILE A 103 -8.83 13.61 -12.01
CA ILE A 103 -8.13 14.04 -10.80
C ILE A 103 -8.49 13.12 -9.62
N GLY A 104 -9.78 12.82 -9.43
CA GLY A 104 -10.24 11.93 -8.37
C GLY A 104 -9.63 10.53 -8.47
N VAL A 105 -9.65 9.92 -9.66
CA VAL A 105 -9.04 8.60 -9.91
C VAL A 105 -7.54 8.66 -9.69
N PHE A 106 -6.86 9.70 -10.16
CA PHE A 106 -5.43 9.88 -9.96
C PHE A 106 -5.06 9.93 -8.47
N TRP A 107 -5.75 10.75 -7.68
CA TRP A 107 -5.52 10.84 -6.24
C TRP A 107 -5.81 9.53 -5.51
N MET A 108 -6.95 8.91 -5.79
CA MET A 108 -7.33 7.65 -5.15
C MET A 108 -6.38 6.50 -5.48
N THR A 109 -5.98 6.36 -6.75
CA THR A 109 -5.00 5.34 -7.15
C THR A 109 -3.64 5.59 -6.51
N ARG A 110 -3.23 6.85 -6.29
CA ARG A 110 -1.96 7.17 -5.64
C ARG A 110 -1.97 6.89 -4.13
N ILE A 111 -3.13 7.00 -3.48
CA ILE A 111 -3.31 6.63 -2.06
C ILE A 111 -3.27 5.11 -1.89
N VAL A 112 -3.94 4.36 -2.77
CA VAL A 112 -4.03 2.90 -2.65
C VAL A 112 -2.77 2.18 -3.13
N ARG A 113 -2.00 2.79 -4.03
CA ARG A 113 -0.71 2.26 -4.51
C ARG A 113 0.46 2.52 -3.54
N ILE A 114 0.18 2.99 -2.32
CA ILE A 114 1.17 2.97 -1.23
C ILE A 114 1.38 1.51 -0.85
N ASP A 115 2.17 0.83 -1.67
CA ASP A 115 2.81 -0.44 -1.34
C ASP A 115 4.02 -0.15 -0.44
N VAL A 116 4.18 -1.06 0.50
CA VAL A 116 5.21 -1.17 1.55
C VAL A 116 6.63 -0.88 1.08
#